data_AF-A0A942IL80-F1
#
_entry.id   AF-A0A942IL80-F1
#
_cell.length_a   1.000
_cell.length_b   1.000
_cell.length_c   1.000
_cell.angle_alpha   90.00
_cell.angle_beta   90.00
_cell.angle_gamma   90.00
#
_symmetry.space_group_name_H-M   'P 1'
#
loop_
_entity.id
_entity.type
_entity.pdbx_description
1 polymer ?
#
loop_
_entity_poly.entity_id
_entity_poly.type
_entity_poly.pdbx_seq_one_letter_code
_entity_poly.pdbx_strand_id
1 'polypeptide(L)'
;MREGDEQTLAVTYAMDEPREAEQWTLRVQAHATFQEQPVAVRRHSAGISYFLLADTKGIRRVATQSDLDNDPTADAEPVWVLKAPYQVGTEWTTPTVPYLLQRKNEHPRDLKYTHKAQMIWRIEAVDDVVKLADGSTLSPCLRVRGEARLNLYTDPVNGFTDVPLISREWYCKGLGLVKLEREEKVPSGFLVGGLLRAEWAR
;
A
#
# COMPACT_ATOMS: atom_id res chain seq x y z
N MET A 1 17.68 -3.08 0.22
CA MET A 1 16.94 -4.07 -0.59
C MET A 1 17.98 -4.90 -1.29
N ARG A 2 18.05 -6.20 -1.03
CA ARG A 2 19.05 -7.08 -1.66
C ARG A 2 18.39 -7.78 -2.83
N GLU A 3 19.13 -7.93 -3.92
CA GLU A 3 18.69 -8.73 -5.06
C GLU A 3 18.36 -10.16 -4.60
N GLY A 4 17.27 -10.72 -5.12
CA GLY A 4 16.80 -12.05 -4.78
C GLY A 4 15.98 -12.14 -3.49
N ASP A 5 15.90 -11.06 -2.68
CA ASP A 5 14.97 -11.02 -1.55
C ASP A 5 13.53 -11.20 -2.08
N GLU A 6 12.81 -12.19 -1.56
CA GLU A 6 11.41 -12.48 -1.88
C GLU A 6 10.58 -12.59 -0.61
N GLN A 7 9.37 -12.04 -0.65
CA GLN A 7 8.39 -12.14 0.41
C GLN A 7 7.01 -12.47 -0.18
N THR A 8 6.34 -13.45 0.41
CA THR A 8 4.95 -13.80 0.08
C THR A 8 4.04 -13.33 1.19
N LEU A 9 3.09 -12.45 0.89
CA LEU A 9 2.08 -11.98 1.82
C LEU A 9 0.78 -12.77 1.60
N ALA A 10 0.24 -13.38 2.65
CA ALA A 10 -1.13 -13.89 2.65
C ALA A 10 -2.10 -12.71 2.83
N VAL A 11 -3.06 -12.59 1.92
CA VAL A 11 -3.98 -11.45 1.85
C VAL A 11 -5.39 -11.95 2.13
N THR A 12 -6.04 -11.30 3.08
CA THR A 12 -7.40 -11.62 3.52
C THR A 12 -8.26 -10.38 3.51
N TYR A 13 -9.55 -10.60 3.31
CA TYR A 13 -10.56 -9.56 3.18
C TYR A 13 -11.68 -9.78 4.20
N ALA A 14 -12.13 -8.72 4.83
CA ALA A 14 -13.35 -8.68 5.63
C ALA A 14 -14.22 -7.54 5.08
N MET A 15 -15.20 -7.91 4.25
CA MET A 15 -16.13 -6.99 3.59
C MET A 15 -17.55 -7.57 3.63
N ASP A 16 -18.56 -6.73 3.41
CA ASP A 16 -19.96 -7.18 3.33
C ASP A 16 -20.18 -8.18 2.18
N GLU A 17 -19.48 -7.96 1.07
CA GLU A 17 -19.43 -8.91 -0.05
C GLU A 17 -18.13 -9.72 0.04
N PRO A 18 -18.22 -11.06 0.17
CA PRO A 18 -17.04 -11.91 0.28
C PRO A 18 -16.10 -11.74 -0.91
N ARG A 19 -14.82 -11.59 -0.61
CA ARG A 19 -13.73 -11.62 -1.59
C ARG A 19 -12.77 -12.73 -1.20
N GLU A 20 -12.38 -13.53 -2.19
CA GLU A 20 -11.43 -14.62 -2.01
C GLU A 20 -10.09 -14.13 -1.47
N ALA A 21 -9.51 -14.92 -0.57
CA ALA A 21 -8.16 -14.69 -0.12
C ALA A 21 -7.18 -14.88 -1.29
N GLU A 22 -6.07 -14.16 -1.24
CA GLU A 22 -5.04 -14.23 -2.28
C GLU A 22 -3.64 -14.18 -1.69
N GLN A 23 -2.63 -14.34 -2.55
CA GLN A 23 -1.24 -14.20 -2.16
C GLN A 23 -0.56 -13.15 -3.02
N TRP A 24 0.19 -12.26 -2.37
CA TRP A 24 1.04 -11.31 -3.04
C TRP A 24 2.50 -11.69 -2.89
N THR A 25 3.23 -11.80 -4.00
CA THR A 25 4.68 -12.01 -3.95
C THR A 25 5.37 -10.71 -4.30
N LEU A 26 6.27 -10.27 -3.42
CA LEU A 26 7.16 -9.13 -3.62
C LEU A 26 8.57 -9.67 -3.79
N ARG A 27 9.15 -9.52 -4.99
CA ARG A 27 10.52 -9.97 -5.29
C ARG A 27 11.39 -8.79 -5.68
N VAL A 28 12.55 -8.63 -5.06
CA VAL A 28 13.57 -7.69 -5.52
C VAL A 28 14.37 -8.37 -6.63
N GLN A 29 14.20 -7.87 -7.85
CA GLN A 29 14.98 -8.26 -9.01
C GLN A 29 16.38 -7.62 -8.97
N ALA A 30 17.19 -7.89 -9.98
CA ALA A 30 18.49 -7.25 -10.14
C ALA A 30 18.38 -5.72 -10.08
N HIS A 31 19.37 -5.08 -9.48
CA HIS A 31 19.48 -3.63 -9.52
C HIS A 31 19.60 -3.16 -10.96
N ALA A 32 18.93 -2.06 -11.26
CA ALA A 32 18.94 -1.43 -12.57
C ALA A 32 19.46 0.00 -12.47
N THR A 33 19.72 0.61 -13.62
CA THR A 33 19.92 2.05 -13.72
C THR A 33 18.69 2.66 -14.36
N PHE A 34 18.08 3.65 -13.72
CA PHE A 34 16.99 4.43 -14.28
C PHE A 34 17.34 5.91 -14.20
N GLN A 35 17.35 6.60 -15.35
CA GLN A 35 17.78 8.01 -15.45
C GLN A 35 19.11 8.28 -14.72
N GLU A 36 20.12 7.44 -15.02
CA GLU A 36 21.48 7.51 -14.45
C GLU A 36 21.58 7.25 -12.94
N GLN A 37 20.48 6.86 -12.28
CA GLN A 37 20.48 6.53 -10.85
C GLN A 37 20.35 5.02 -10.63
N PRO A 38 21.15 4.44 -9.71
CA PRO A 38 20.97 3.06 -9.31
C PRO A 38 19.64 2.90 -8.56
N VAL A 39 18.81 1.97 -9.02
CA VAL A 39 17.52 1.66 -8.42
C VAL A 39 17.40 0.17 -8.13
N ALA A 40 16.66 -0.18 -7.08
CA ALA A 40 16.19 -1.55 -6.89
C ALA A 40 14.88 -1.74 -7.63
N VAL A 41 14.73 -2.83 -8.37
CA VAL A 41 13.46 -3.16 -9.05
C VAL A 41 12.71 -4.18 -8.21
N ARG A 42 11.51 -3.81 -7.72
CA ARG A 42 10.66 -4.72 -6.94
C ARG A 42 9.44 -5.12 -7.77
N ARG A 43 9.35 -6.41 -8.09
CA ARG A 43 8.24 -7.03 -8.81
C ARG A 43 7.14 -7.47 -7.83
N HIS A 44 5.90 -7.12 -8.14
CA HIS A 44 4.70 -7.58 -7.41
C HIS A 44 3.96 -8.63 -8.23
N SER A 45 3.43 -9.70 -7.64
CA SER A 45 2.66 -10.75 -8.36
C SER A 45 1.43 -10.26 -9.14
N ALA A 46 1.03 -8.98 -9.01
CA ALA A 46 -0.10 -8.36 -9.72
C ALA A 46 0.31 -7.75 -11.06
N GLY A 47 1.45 -8.15 -11.62
CA GLY A 47 1.88 -7.70 -12.94
C GLY A 47 2.53 -6.32 -13.02
N ILE A 48 3.00 -5.77 -11.89
CA ILE A 48 3.72 -4.49 -11.85
C ILE A 48 5.11 -4.61 -11.22
N SER A 49 6.06 -3.83 -11.75
CA SER A 49 7.39 -3.60 -11.22
C SER A 49 7.52 -2.15 -10.74
N TYR A 50 8.15 -1.98 -9.59
CA TYR A 50 8.42 -0.68 -8.97
C TYR A 50 9.92 -0.41 -8.99
N PHE A 51 10.32 0.74 -9.54
CA PHE A 51 11.70 1.20 -9.56
C PHE A 51 11.93 2.08 -8.34
N LEU A 52 12.73 1.61 -7.39
CA LEU A 52 12.89 2.19 -6.07
C LEU A 52 14.28 2.78 -5.89
N LEU A 53 14.33 4.10 -5.75
CA LEU A 53 15.50 4.85 -5.34
C LEU A 53 15.59 4.85 -3.81
N ALA A 54 16.69 4.33 -3.27
CA ALA A 54 16.95 4.30 -1.83
C ALA A 54 18.21 5.11 -1.52
N ASP A 55 18.06 6.13 -0.67
CA ASP A 55 19.16 7.01 -0.24
C ASP A 55 18.98 7.45 1.22
N THR A 56 19.80 8.41 1.66
CA THR A 56 19.77 8.96 3.03
C THR A 56 18.45 9.67 3.37
N LYS A 57 17.64 10.06 2.38
CA LYS A 57 16.34 10.69 2.59
C LYS A 57 15.21 9.66 2.69
N GLY A 58 15.47 8.39 2.38
CA GLY A 58 14.50 7.30 2.46
C GLY A 58 14.37 6.53 1.14
N ILE A 59 13.20 5.92 0.93
CA ILE A 59 12.87 5.11 -0.24
C ILE A 59 11.76 5.79 -1.03
N ARG A 60 12.01 6.03 -2.32
CA ARG A 60 11.06 6.62 -3.26
C ARG A 60 10.88 5.70 -4.46
N ARG A 61 9.65 5.57 -4.94
CA ARG A 61 9.36 5.06 -6.26
C ARG A 61 9.58 6.18 -7.27
N VAL A 62 10.30 5.87 -8.34
CA VAL A 62 10.61 6.83 -9.41
C VAL A 62 10.02 6.41 -10.76
N ALA A 63 9.65 5.14 -10.90
CA ALA A 63 8.99 4.62 -12.09
C ALA A 63 8.20 3.35 -11.79
N THR A 64 7.27 3.05 -12.68
CA THR A 64 6.52 1.80 -12.72
C THR A 64 6.59 1.17 -14.10
N GLN A 65 6.54 -0.16 -14.15
CA GLN A 65 6.41 -0.91 -15.39
C GLN A 65 5.40 -2.02 -15.18
N SER A 66 4.34 -2.06 -16.00
CA SER A 66 3.46 -3.23 -16.05
C SER A 66 4.02 -4.32 -16.95
N ASP A 67 3.53 -5.55 -16.84
CA ASP A 67 3.91 -6.65 -17.75
C ASP A 67 3.57 -6.39 -19.22
N LEU A 68 2.70 -5.41 -19.50
CA LEU A 68 2.33 -5.00 -20.85
C LEU A 68 3.26 -3.91 -21.41
N ASP A 69 4.06 -3.26 -20.56
CA ASP A 69 4.93 -2.16 -20.95
C ASP A 69 6.31 -2.70 -21.34
N ASN A 70 6.81 -2.31 -22.52
CA ASN A 70 8.17 -2.62 -22.94
C ASN A 70 9.21 -1.91 -22.06
N ASP A 71 8.92 -0.67 -21.66
CA ASP A 71 9.81 0.21 -20.92
C ASP A 71 9.13 0.77 -19.66
N PRO A 72 9.89 1.06 -18.58
CA PRO A 72 9.34 1.69 -17.39
C PRO A 72 8.87 3.13 -17.67
N THR A 73 7.69 3.47 -17.14
CA THR A 73 7.14 4.83 -17.17
C THR A 73 7.55 5.57 -15.89
N ALA A 74 8.18 6.73 -16.04
CA ALA A 74 8.55 7.60 -14.92
C ALA A 74 7.29 8.07 -14.15
N ASP A 75 7.38 8.10 -12.83
CA ASP A 75 6.41 8.85 -12.03
C ASP A 75 6.59 10.35 -12.33
N ALA A 76 5.49 11.11 -12.42
CA ALA A 76 5.56 12.56 -12.64
C ALA A 76 6.38 13.28 -11.55
N GLU A 77 6.24 12.80 -10.30
CA GLU A 77 7.09 13.14 -9.17
C GLU A 77 7.42 11.85 -8.40
N PRO A 78 8.63 11.70 -7.84
CA PRO A 78 8.97 10.54 -7.03
C PRO A 78 8.01 10.34 -5.84
N VAL A 79 7.42 9.14 -5.74
CA VAL A 79 6.44 8.81 -4.70
C VAL A 79 7.14 8.17 -3.50
N TRP A 80 6.99 8.74 -2.31
CA TRP A 80 7.56 8.17 -1.09
C TRP A 80 6.94 6.80 -0.76
N VAL A 81 7.80 5.80 -0.60
CA VAL A 81 7.42 4.51 0.00
C VAL A 81 7.65 4.55 1.50
N LEU A 82 8.80 5.09 1.92
CA LEU A 82 9.16 5.28 3.32
C LEU A 82 10.13 6.46 3.42
N LYS A 83 9.83 7.47 4.24
CA LYS A 83 10.63 8.69 4.33
C LYS A 83 11.51 8.70 5.58
N ALA A 84 12.75 9.15 5.43
CA ALA A 84 13.66 9.43 6.54
C ALA A 84 13.49 10.88 7.03
N PRO A 85 13.76 11.20 8.31
CA PRO A 85 14.34 10.32 9.34
C PRO A 85 13.36 9.26 9.84
N TYR A 86 13.86 8.07 10.18
CA TYR A 86 13.04 6.96 10.68
C TYR A 86 12.76 7.12 12.19
N GLN A 87 12.02 8.17 12.53
CA GLN A 87 11.64 8.54 13.90
C GLN A 87 10.13 8.81 13.97
N VAL A 88 9.56 8.66 15.16
CA VAL A 88 8.14 8.98 15.40
C VAL A 88 7.87 10.43 14.99
N GLY A 89 6.75 10.64 14.29
CA GLY A 89 6.33 11.96 13.81
C GLY A 89 6.88 12.37 12.44
N THR A 90 7.74 11.56 11.79
CA THR A 90 8.11 11.85 10.39
C THR A 90 6.92 11.65 9.47
N GLU A 91 6.65 12.67 8.64
CA GLU A 91 5.48 12.74 7.77
C GLU A 91 5.81 12.94 6.29
N TRP A 92 4.94 12.39 5.44
CA TRP A 92 4.92 12.59 4.00
C TRP A 92 3.53 12.39 3.43
N THR A 93 3.36 12.72 2.16
CA THR A 93 2.10 12.49 1.47
C THR A 93 2.29 11.70 0.19
N THR A 94 1.30 10.91 -0.19
CA THR A 94 1.27 10.19 -1.47
C THR A 94 -0.12 10.23 -2.09
N PRO A 95 -0.23 10.27 -3.43
CA PRO A 95 -1.51 10.01 -4.08
C PRO A 95 -1.96 8.58 -3.77
N THR A 96 -3.26 8.39 -3.59
CA THR A 96 -3.87 7.08 -3.35
C THR A 96 -5.25 7.01 -4.02
N VAL A 97 -5.75 5.79 -4.16
CA VAL A 97 -7.08 5.49 -4.67
C VAL A 97 -7.71 4.45 -3.74
N PRO A 98 -9.06 4.34 -3.69
CA PRO A 98 -9.70 3.29 -2.91
C PRO A 98 -9.47 1.91 -3.56
N TYR A 99 -9.26 0.89 -2.73
CA TYR A 99 -9.06 -0.50 -3.18
C TYR A 99 -10.21 -1.42 -2.80
N LEU A 100 -11.02 -1.03 -1.81
CA LEU A 100 -12.09 -1.82 -1.23
C LEU A 100 -13.45 -1.17 -1.42
N LEU A 101 -13.50 0.16 -1.64
CA LEU A 101 -14.75 0.83 -1.96
C LEU A 101 -15.27 0.43 -3.35
N GLN A 102 -16.49 -0.11 -3.36
CA GLN A 102 -17.17 -0.53 -4.58
C GLN A 102 -18.62 -0.08 -4.59
N ARG A 103 -19.15 0.23 -5.78
CA ARG A 103 -20.58 0.44 -5.98
C ARG A 103 -21.32 -0.89 -5.91
N LYS A 104 -22.48 -0.95 -5.27
CA LYS A 104 -23.30 -2.19 -5.22
C LYS A 104 -23.91 -2.54 -6.57
N ASN A 105 -24.55 -1.55 -7.22
CA ASN A 105 -25.46 -1.80 -8.34
C ASN A 105 -25.01 -1.18 -9.68
N GLU A 106 -23.78 -0.67 -9.77
CA GLU A 106 -23.28 0.04 -10.95
C GLU A 106 -21.95 -0.54 -11.45
N HIS A 107 -21.78 -0.60 -12.76
CA HIS A 107 -20.54 -1.03 -13.40
C HIS A 107 -19.89 0.12 -14.18
N PRO A 108 -18.56 0.31 -14.09
CA PRO A 108 -17.61 -0.43 -13.26
C PRO A 108 -17.78 -0.14 -11.77
N ARG A 109 -17.63 -1.19 -10.95
CA ARG A 109 -17.87 -1.12 -9.49
C ARG A 109 -16.77 -0.37 -8.75
N ASP A 110 -15.52 -0.54 -9.17
CA ASP A 110 -14.35 0.04 -8.53
C ASP A 110 -14.33 1.57 -8.64
N LEU A 111 -14.04 2.23 -7.52
CA LEU A 111 -13.88 3.70 -7.50
C LEU A 111 -12.47 4.15 -7.89
N LYS A 112 -11.49 3.22 -7.98
CA LYS A 112 -10.06 3.53 -8.15
C LYS A 112 -9.69 4.35 -9.38
N TYR A 113 -10.53 4.31 -10.43
CA TYR A 113 -10.31 5.05 -11.68
C TYR A 113 -10.93 6.44 -11.68
N THR A 114 -11.88 6.70 -10.78
CA THR A 114 -12.68 7.93 -10.75
C THR A 114 -12.38 8.80 -9.53
N HIS A 115 -11.87 8.19 -8.46
CA HIS A 115 -11.62 8.87 -7.20
C HIS A 115 -10.16 8.73 -6.80
N LYS A 116 -9.55 9.88 -6.53
CA LYS A 116 -8.18 10.00 -6.03
C LYS A 116 -8.21 10.79 -4.72
N ALA A 117 -7.34 10.43 -3.80
CA ALA A 117 -7.14 11.17 -2.56
C ALA A 117 -5.65 11.38 -2.32
N GLN A 118 -5.33 12.34 -1.45
CA GLN A 118 -3.98 12.48 -0.92
C GLN A 118 -3.93 11.79 0.45
N MET A 119 -3.09 10.76 0.56
CA MET A 119 -2.78 10.11 1.82
C MET A 119 -1.73 10.90 2.56
N ILE A 120 -1.96 11.17 3.84
CA ILE A 120 -0.97 11.71 4.76
C ILE A 120 -0.45 10.54 5.62
N TRP A 121 0.84 10.29 5.53
CA TRP A 121 1.53 9.23 6.26
C TRP A 121 2.33 9.81 7.43
N ARG A 122 2.42 9.03 8.51
CA ARG A 122 3.24 9.34 9.67
C ARG A 122 3.84 8.07 10.26
N ILE A 123 5.09 8.13 10.71
CA ILE A 123 5.69 7.09 11.56
C ILE A 123 5.11 7.21 12.98
N GLU A 124 4.46 6.17 13.48
CA GLU A 124 3.84 6.15 14.81
C GLU A 124 4.63 5.35 15.84
N ALA A 125 5.48 4.41 15.41
CA ALA A 125 6.40 3.67 16.29
C ALA A 125 7.66 3.26 15.51
N VAL A 126 8.78 3.04 16.23
CA VAL A 126 10.07 2.64 15.64
C VAL A 126 10.60 1.29 16.14
N ASP A 127 10.00 0.78 17.20
CA ASP A 127 10.36 -0.42 17.95
C ASP A 127 9.14 -1.33 18.17
N ASP A 128 8.15 -1.23 17.27
CA ASP A 128 6.93 -2.02 17.35
C ASP A 128 7.23 -3.52 17.24
N VAL A 129 6.39 -4.33 17.88
CA VAL A 129 6.49 -5.79 17.91
C VAL A 129 5.31 -6.37 17.14
N VAL A 130 5.59 -7.00 16.01
CA VAL A 130 4.56 -7.55 15.11
C VAL A 130 4.44 -9.05 15.33
N LYS A 131 3.26 -9.49 15.78
CA LYS A 131 2.89 -10.91 15.78
C LYS A 131 2.18 -11.26 14.46
N LEU A 132 2.71 -12.24 13.73
CA LEU A 132 2.15 -12.74 12.48
C LEU A 132 1.14 -13.87 12.73
N ALA A 133 0.38 -14.23 11.70
CA ALA A 133 -0.64 -15.26 11.76
C ALA A 133 -0.10 -16.66 12.12
N ASP A 134 1.14 -16.97 11.72
CA ASP A 134 1.85 -18.21 12.06
C ASP A 134 2.33 -18.26 13.53
N GLY A 135 2.10 -17.19 14.29
CA GLY A 135 2.53 -17.05 15.69
C GLY A 135 3.94 -16.51 15.87
N SER A 136 4.71 -16.34 14.78
CA SER A 136 6.04 -15.73 14.84
C SER A 136 5.95 -14.25 15.23
N THR A 137 7.03 -13.74 15.81
CA THR A 137 7.11 -12.36 16.30
C THR A 137 8.32 -11.67 15.69
N LEU A 138 8.13 -10.45 15.19
CA LEU A 138 9.15 -9.63 14.55
C LEU A 138 9.33 -8.32 15.32
N SER A 139 10.58 -7.95 15.58
CA SER A 139 10.96 -6.64 16.12
C SER A 139 12.44 -6.35 15.80
N PRO A 140 12.89 -5.08 15.85
CA PRO A 140 12.08 -3.87 15.92
C PRO A 140 11.47 -3.54 14.55
N CYS A 141 10.22 -3.08 14.54
CA CYS A 141 9.52 -2.68 13.33
C CYS A 141 9.06 -1.22 13.42
N LEU A 142 9.22 -0.50 12.31
CA LEU A 142 8.55 0.76 12.11
C LEU A 142 7.07 0.49 11.87
N ARG A 143 6.19 1.16 12.61
CA ARG A 143 4.76 1.21 12.28
C ARG A 143 4.43 2.57 11.71
N VAL A 144 3.88 2.59 10.50
CA VAL A 144 3.45 3.80 9.82
C VAL A 144 1.94 3.77 9.62
N ARG A 145 1.30 4.93 9.72
CA ARG A 145 -0.13 5.08 9.54
C ARG A 145 -0.40 6.13 8.48
N GLY A 146 -1.24 5.78 7.52
CA GLY A 146 -1.75 6.64 6.47
C GLY A 146 -3.22 6.98 6.72
N GLU A 147 -3.58 8.24 6.53
CA GLU A 147 -4.97 8.69 6.49
C GLU A 147 -5.24 9.51 5.23
N ALA A 148 -6.33 9.17 4.54
CA ALA A 148 -6.93 9.97 3.48
C ALA A 148 -8.44 10.05 3.70
N ARG A 149 -9.11 10.96 2.98
CA ARG A 149 -10.57 11.07 2.97
C ARG A 149 -11.06 11.21 1.54
N LEU A 150 -12.22 10.63 1.25
CA LEU A 150 -12.98 10.83 0.02
C LEU A 150 -14.36 11.35 0.38
N ASN A 151 -14.77 12.46 -0.22
CA ASN A 151 -16.15 12.91 -0.08
C ASN A 151 -17.02 12.19 -1.13
N LEU A 152 -17.87 11.26 -0.67
CA LEU A 152 -18.65 10.36 -1.53
C LEU A 152 -20.13 10.50 -1.24
N TYR A 153 -20.96 10.50 -2.29
CA TYR A 153 -22.41 10.36 -2.13
C TYR A 153 -22.76 8.90 -1.83
N THR A 154 -23.18 8.61 -0.60
CA THR A 154 -23.36 7.21 -0.13
C THR A 154 -24.79 6.70 -0.32
N ASP A 155 -25.80 7.56 -0.19
CA ASP A 155 -27.23 7.31 -0.47
C ASP A 155 -28.06 8.60 -0.21
N PRO A 156 -29.37 8.63 -0.53
CA PRO A 156 -30.21 9.81 -0.31
C PRO A 156 -30.47 10.20 1.15
N VAL A 157 -30.22 9.31 2.11
CA VAL A 157 -30.43 9.57 3.55
C VAL A 157 -29.16 10.18 4.16
N ASN A 158 -28.00 9.58 3.89
CA ASN A 158 -26.71 10.02 4.40
C ASN A 158 -26.09 11.15 3.55
N GLY A 159 -26.46 11.24 2.27
CA GLY A 159 -25.95 12.23 1.34
C GLY A 159 -24.45 12.08 1.05
N PHE A 160 -23.76 13.21 0.95
CA PHE A 160 -22.30 13.26 0.83
C PHE A 160 -21.65 13.04 2.19
N THR A 161 -20.81 12.02 2.28
CA THR A 161 -20.11 11.58 3.49
C THR A 161 -18.60 11.57 3.25
N ASP A 162 -17.84 12.07 4.22
CA ASP A 162 -16.39 11.91 4.27
C ASP A 162 -16.02 10.48 4.67
N VAL A 163 -15.66 9.68 3.67
CA VAL A 163 -15.24 8.29 3.83
C VAL A 163 -13.74 8.23 4.11
N PRO A 164 -13.32 7.76 5.31
CA PRO A 164 -11.91 7.65 5.64
C PRO A 164 -11.28 6.45 4.93
N LEU A 165 -10.08 6.66 4.39
CA LEU A 165 -9.22 5.59 3.95
C LEU A 165 -8.02 5.50 4.89
N ILE A 166 -7.96 4.46 5.71
CA ILE A 166 -6.91 4.30 6.72
C ILE A 166 -6.00 3.16 6.28
N SER A 167 -4.69 3.37 6.33
CA SER A 167 -3.72 2.30 6.10
C SER A 167 -2.72 2.24 7.24
N ARG A 168 -2.26 1.03 7.57
CA ARG A 168 -1.21 0.77 8.55
C ARG A 168 -0.23 -0.19 7.94
N GLU A 169 1.05 0.15 8.00
CA GLU A 169 2.10 -0.68 7.42
C GLU A 169 3.22 -0.88 8.45
N TRP A 170 3.79 -2.08 8.45
CA TRP A 170 4.89 -2.44 9.34
C TRP A 170 6.12 -2.81 8.54
N TYR A 171 7.20 -2.07 8.78
CA TYR A 171 8.49 -2.27 8.13
C TYR A 171 9.52 -2.71 9.17
N CYS A 172 9.97 -3.97 9.11
CA CYS A 172 10.97 -4.48 10.05
C CYS A 172 12.38 -4.38 9.46
N LYS A 173 13.36 -4.08 10.32
CA LYS A 173 14.76 -3.87 9.90
C LYS A 173 15.31 -5.10 9.18
N GLY A 174 15.80 -4.91 7.96
CA GLY A 174 16.36 -5.98 7.13
C GLY A 174 15.34 -6.90 6.45
N LEU A 175 14.05 -6.74 6.76
CA LEU A 175 12.96 -7.55 6.20
C LEU A 175 12.08 -6.74 5.26
N GLY A 176 11.91 -5.44 5.49
CA GLY A 176 10.99 -4.61 4.71
C GLY A 176 9.55 -4.74 5.20
N LEU A 177 8.59 -4.66 4.28
CA LEU A 177 7.15 -4.71 4.61
C LEU A 177 6.78 -6.13 5.05
N VAL A 178 6.31 -6.29 6.28
CA VAL A 178 5.91 -7.60 6.81
C VAL A 178 4.42 -7.71 7.08
N LYS A 179 3.73 -6.57 7.20
CA LYS A 179 2.30 -6.49 7.44
C LYS A 179 1.75 -5.19 6.88
N LEU A 180 0.57 -5.27 6.28
CA LEU A 180 -0.22 -4.15 5.81
C LEU A 180 -1.68 -4.37 6.20
N GLU A 181 -2.32 -3.30 6.63
CA GLU A 181 -3.77 -3.22 6.83
C GLU A 181 -4.31 -2.01 6.07
N ARG A 182 -5.46 -2.20 5.43
CA ARG A 182 -6.17 -1.16 4.69
C ARG A 182 -7.64 -1.22 5.02
N GLU A 183 -8.16 -0.14 5.58
CA GLU A 183 -9.55 -0.01 6.01
C GLU A 183 -10.22 1.12 5.24
N GLU A 184 -11.33 0.79 4.59
CA GLU A 184 -12.17 1.74 3.84
C GLU A 184 -13.63 1.44 4.20
N LYS A 185 -14.12 2.01 5.29
CA LYS A 185 -15.48 1.77 5.79
C LYS A 185 -16.42 2.86 5.32
N VAL A 186 -17.62 2.46 4.93
CA VAL A 186 -18.69 3.35 4.48
C VAL A 186 -20.00 2.97 5.17
N PRO A 187 -20.91 3.91 5.44
CA PRO A 187 -22.27 3.58 5.89
C PRO A 187 -22.94 2.62 4.91
N SER A 188 -23.87 1.80 5.41
CA SER A 188 -24.69 0.96 4.55
C SER A 188 -25.52 1.83 3.61
N GLY A 189 -25.36 1.62 2.31
CA GLY A 189 -26.03 2.39 1.27
C GLY A 189 -25.69 1.85 -0.11
N PHE A 190 -25.36 2.75 -1.04
CA PHE A 190 -24.98 2.42 -2.42
C PHE A 190 -23.56 1.87 -2.58
N LEU A 191 -22.72 2.05 -1.56
CA LEU A 191 -21.34 1.59 -1.55
C LEU A 191 -21.16 0.43 -0.58
N VAL A 192 -20.16 -0.41 -0.86
CA VAL A 192 -19.56 -1.35 0.09
C VAL A 192 -18.11 -0.98 0.32
N GLY A 193 -17.57 -1.41 1.44
CA GLY A 193 -16.17 -1.25 1.80
C GLY A 193 -15.72 -2.39 2.71
N GLY A 194 -14.58 -2.23 3.37
CA GLY A 194 -14.13 -3.23 4.34
C GLY A 194 -12.68 -3.09 4.77
N LEU A 195 -12.10 -4.22 5.16
CA LEU A 195 -10.73 -4.36 5.63
C LEU A 195 -9.97 -5.35 4.76
N LEU A 196 -8.78 -4.96 4.32
CA LEU A 196 -7.76 -5.83 3.75
C LEU A 196 -6.63 -5.96 4.76
N ARG A 197 -6.18 -7.20 4.99
CA ARG A 197 -4.97 -7.48 5.75
C ARG A 197 -4.04 -8.36 4.91
N ALA A 198 -2.81 -7.90 4.73
CA ALA A 198 -1.73 -8.65 4.11
C ALA A 198 -0.63 -8.90 5.15
N GLU A 199 -0.31 -10.16 5.42
CA GLU A 199 0.70 -10.55 6.42
C GLU A 199 1.73 -11.48 5.78
N TRP A 200 3.00 -11.33 6.14
CA TRP A 200 4.05 -12.21 5.65
C TRP A 200 3.74 -13.67 6.01
N ALA A 201 3.58 -14.51 5.00
CA ALA A 201 3.46 -15.95 5.11
C ALA A 201 4.87 -16.55 5.05
N ARG A 202 5.26 -17.21 6.14
CA ARG A 202 6.61 -17.73 6.35
C ARG A 202 6.62 -19.25 6.39
#